data_AF-A0A2S2G903-F1
#
_entry.id   AF-A0A2S2G903-F1
#
_cell.length_a   1.000
_cell.length_b   1.000
_cell.length_c   1.000
_cell.angle_alpha   90.00
_cell.angle_beta   90.00
_cell.angle_gamma   90.00
#
_symmetry.space_group_name_H-M   'P 1'
#
loop_
_entity.id
_entity.type
_entity.pdbx_description
1 polymer ?
#
loop_
_entity_poly.entity_id
_entity_poly.type
_entity_poly.pdbx_seq_one_letter_code
_entity_poly.pdbx_strand_id
1 'polypeptide(L)' 'MVTLSAPTAQDRVALAEIELCGELMIAASTALEDRLSPDRIDEVLNVGADGCERAAAVPRQQLYHRL' A
#
# COMPACT_ATOMS: atom_id res chain seq x y z
N MET A 1 -2.46 7.36 31.24
CA MET A 1 -1.97 5.97 31.28
C MET A 1 -3.03 5.12 30.58
N VAL A 2 -2.72 4.53 29.42
CA VAL A 2 -3.68 3.65 28.72
C VAL A 2 -3.57 2.27 29.33
N THR A 3 -4.66 1.76 29.90
CA THR A 3 -4.77 0.38 30.35
C THR A 3 -5.31 -0.45 29.19
N LEU A 4 -4.46 -1.29 28.59
CA LEU A 4 -4.91 -2.26 27.58
C LEU A 4 -5.64 -3.39 28.30
N SER A 5 -6.92 -3.56 28.01
CA SER A 5 -7.70 -4.72 28.43
C SER A 5 -7.30 -5.97 27.64
N ALA A 6 -7.71 -7.15 28.12
CA ALA A 6 -7.41 -8.40 27.43
C ALA A 6 -7.99 -8.40 26.01
N PRO A 7 -7.24 -8.89 24.99
CA PRO A 7 -7.69 -8.88 23.61
C PRO A 7 -8.92 -9.77 23.43
N THR A 8 -9.91 -9.21 22.76
CA THR A 8 -11.14 -9.89 22.37
C THR A 8 -10.85 -10.92 21.27
N ALA A 9 -11.83 -11.77 20.96
CA ALA A 9 -11.72 -12.69 19.82
C ALA A 9 -11.49 -11.92 18.51
N GLN A 10 -12.14 -10.76 18.34
CA GLN A 10 -11.97 -9.89 17.17
C GLN A 10 -10.54 -9.35 17.09
N ASP A 11 -9.95 -8.93 18.22
CA ASP A 11 -8.57 -8.42 18.24
C ASP A 11 -7.55 -9.49 17.81
N ARG A 12 -7.82 -10.76 18.13
CA ARG A 12 -6.97 -11.87 17.68
C ARG A 12 -7.10 -12.15 16.18
N VAL A 13 -8.32 -12.06 15.64
CA VAL A 13 -8.57 -12.20 14.20
C VAL A 13 -7.87 -11.07 13.45
N ALA A 14 -8.05 -9.83 13.89
CA ALA A 14 -7.38 -8.67 13.29
C ALA A 14 -5.84 -8.80 13.34
N LEU A 15 -5.29 -9.29 14.45
CA LEU A 15 -3.84 -9.51 14.56
C LEU A 15 -3.35 -10.58 13.58
N ALA A 16 -4.10 -11.67 13.42
CA ALA A 16 -3.78 -12.72 12.45
C ALA A 16 -3.86 -12.22 11.00
N GLU A 17 -4.84 -11.36 10.69
CA GLU A 17 -4.95 -10.73 9.37
C GLU A 17 -3.78 -9.78 9.09
N ILE A 18 -3.34 -9.00 10.08
CA ILE A 18 -2.18 -8.12 9.95
C ILE A 18 -0.91 -8.94 9.68
N GLU A 19 -0.71 -10.03 10.42
CA GLU A 19 0.44 -10.93 10.23
C GLU A 19 0.42 -11.55 8.82
N LEU A 20 -0.72 -12.05 8.37
CA LEU A 20 -0.89 -12.58 7.01
C LEU A 20 -0.65 -11.51 5.93
N CYS A 21 -1.17 -10.29 6.11
CA CYS A 21 -0.93 -9.19 5.18
C CYS A 21 0.57 -8.86 5.06
N GLY A 22 1.29 -8.87 6.18
CA GLY A 22 2.74 -8.64 6.20
C GLY A 22 3.50 -9.66 5.36
N GLU A 23 3.22 -10.95 5.57
CA GLU A 23 3.83 -12.04 4.81
C GLU A 23 3.55 -11.93 3.31
N LEU A 24 2.30 -11.62 2.93
CA LEU A 24 1.93 -11.44 1.52
C LEU A 24 2.62 -10.23 0.88
N MET A 25 2.81 -9.14 1.62
CA MET A 25 3.51 -7.95 1.11
C MET A 25 4.99 -8.23 0.83
N ILE A 26 5.64 -9.02 1.68
CA ILE A 26 7.02 -9.48 1.48
C ILE A 26 7.08 -10.44 0.29
N ALA A 27 6.21 -11.46 0.27
CA ALA A 27 6.14 -12.41 -0.83
C ALA A 27 5.96 -11.70 -2.18
N ALA A 28 5.02 -10.77 -2.28
CA ALA A 28 4.80 -9.95 -3.48
C ALA A 28 6.01 -9.08 -3.84
N SER A 29 6.68 -8.48 -2.85
CA SER A 29 7.87 -7.64 -3.08
C SER A 29 9.10 -8.43 -3.54
N THR A 30 9.17 -9.71 -3.17
CA THR A 30 10.26 -10.64 -3.55
C THR A 30 9.92 -11.53 -4.74
N ALA A 31 8.66 -11.51 -5.19
CA ALA A 31 8.23 -12.26 -6.35
C ALA A 31 9.04 -11.81 -7.57
N LEU A 32 9.43 -12.78 -8.40
CA LEU A 32 10.18 -12.54 -9.64
C LEU A 32 9.32 -11.91 -10.75
N GLU A 33 8.07 -11.57 -10.46
CA GLU A 33 7.19 -10.88 -11.39
C GLU A 33 7.70 -9.45 -11.64
N ASP A 34 7.53 -8.97 -12.87
CA ASP A 34 7.92 -7.61 -13.19
C ASP A 34 7.06 -6.61 -12.41
N ARG A 35 7.66 -5.48 -12.03
CA ARG A 35 6.90 -4.43 -11.34
C ARG A 35 5.79 -3.94 -12.26
N LEU A 36 4.61 -3.64 -11.70
CA LEU A 36 3.55 -2.99 -12.45
C LEU A 36 4.08 -1.71 -13.09
N SER A 37 3.72 -1.48 -14.36
CA SER A 37 3.96 -0.21 -15.03
C SER A 37 3.33 0.94 -14.21
N PRO A 38 3.96 2.13 -14.15
CA PRO A 38 3.39 3.30 -13.50
C PRO A 38 1.94 3.60 -13.91
N ASP A 39 1.61 3.45 -15.20
CA ASP A 39 0.24 3.68 -15.69
C ASP A 39 -0.76 2.69 -15.07
N ARG A 40 -0.35 1.42 -14.91
CA ARG A 40 -1.15 0.37 -14.29
C ARG A 40 -1.29 0.57 -12.79
N ILE A 41 -0.26 1.12 -12.14
CA ILE A 41 -0.30 1.51 -10.73
C ILE A 41 -1.31 2.65 -10.54
N ASP A 42 -1.27 3.67 -11.39
CA ASP A 42 -2.17 4.82 -11.29
C ASP A 42 -3.63 4.43 -11.60
N GLU A 43 -3.86 3.47 -12.51
CA GLU A 43 -5.16 2.84 -12.77
C GLU A 43 -5.70 2.10 -11.53
N VAL A 44 -4.89 1.22 -10.93
CA VAL A 44 -5.28 0.46 -9.72
C VAL A 44 -5.55 1.38 -8.52
N LEU A 45 -4.75 2.44 -8.38
CA LEU A 45 -4.88 3.42 -7.30
C LEU A 45 -5.92 4.51 -7.56
N ASN A 46 -6.58 4.49 -8.73
CA ASN A 46 -7.58 5.49 -9.13
C ASN A 46 -7.10 6.95 -9.01
N VAL A 47 -5.81 7.20 -9.24
CA VAL A 47 -5.16 8.52 -9.01
C VAL A 47 -5.74 9.61 -9.93
N GLY A 48 -6.34 9.23 -11.06
CA GLY A 48 -6.94 10.14 -12.04
C GLY A 48 -8.37 10.60 -11.75
N ALA A 49 -9.13 9.91 -10.90
CA ALA A 49 -10.55 10.25 -10.67
C ALA A 49 -10.76 11.15 -9.43
N ASP A 50 -9.94 10.99 -8.39
CA ASP A 50 -10.13 11.69 -7.09
C ASP A 50 -8.94 12.58 -6.67
N GLY A 51 -7.82 12.56 -7.43
CA GLY A 51 -6.52 13.08 -6.99
C GLY A 51 -6.13 14.49 -7.46
N CYS A 52 -6.94 15.15 -8.29
CA CYS A 52 -6.58 16.43 -8.92
C CYS A 52 -6.23 17.54 -7.88
N GLU A 53 -6.77 17.47 -6.66
CA GLU A 53 -6.56 18.53 -5.65
C GLU A 53 -5.34 18.31 -4.72
N ARG A 54 -4.71 17.11 -4.68
CA ARG A 54 -3.55 16.83 -3.81
C ARG A 54 -2.26 16.42 -4.52
N ALA A 55 -2.30 16.14 -5.82
CA ALA A 55 -1.14 15.67 -6.60
C ALA A 55 -0.38 16.76 -7.38
N ALA A 56 -0.77 18.03 -7.27
CA ALA A 56 -0.18 19.13 -8.04
C ALA A 56 1.15 19.67 -7.47
N ALA A 57 2.14 18.81 -7.24
CA ALA A 57 3.49 19.29 -6.92
C ALA A 57 4.66 18.59 -7.64
N VAL A 58 4.52 17.34 -8.11
CA VAL A 58 5.55 16.71 -8.95
C VAL A 58 4.90 15.77 -9.97
N PRO A 59 5.05 16.02 -11.28
CA PRO A 59 4.70 15.04 -12.29
C PRO A 59 5.50 13.75 -12.07
N ARG A 60 4.84 12.61 -11.85
CA ARG A 60 5.49 11.31 -11.58
C ARG A 60 6.55 10.96 -12.65
N GLN A 61 6.33 11.37 -13.89
CA GLN A 61 7.26 11.23 -15.02
C GLN A 61 8.63 11.90 -14.77
N GLN A 62 8.67 13.05 -14.09
CA GLN A 62 9.93 13.75 -13.76
C GLN A 62 10.73 13.06 -12.65
N LEU A 63 10.06 12.29 -11.78
CA LEU A 63 10.71 11.55 -10.71
C LEU A 63 11.41 10.29 -11.25
N TYR A 64 10.79 9.60 -12.21
CA TYR A 64 11.38 8.41 -12.84
C TYR A 64 12.56 8.73 -13.76
N HIS A 65 12.58 9.89 -14.42
CA HIS A 65 13.74 10.33 -15.23
C HIS A 65 14.95 10.77 -14.37
N ARG A 66 14.78 10.90 -13.05
CA ARG A 66 15.85 11.32 -12.13
C ARG A 66 16.56 10.15 -11.43
N LEU A 67 16.04 8.92 -11.57
CA LEU A 67 16.64 7.69 -11.05
C LEU A 67 17.52 7.03 -12.11
#